data_AF-A0A838WLP9-F1
#
_entry.id   AF-A0A838WLP9-F1
#
_cell.length_a   1.000
_cell.length_b   1.000
_cell.length_c   1.000
_cell.angle_alpha   90.00
_cell.angle_beta   90.00
_cell.angle_gamma   90.00
#
_symmetry.space_group_name_H-M   'P 1'
#
loop_
_entity.id
_entity.type
_entity.pdbx_description
1 polymer ?
#
loop_
_entity_poly.entity_id
_entity_poly.type
_entity_poly.pdbx_seq_one_letter_code
_entity_poly.pdbx_strand_id
1 'polypeptide(L)'
;MNWWQRLKNNNLARFGAIILLVFYIGVIGADFIAPYNPYDSQPHGSLLPPTKIYWKTPDGKFIGPHIYPTTQGDTNLETGERKLIVDFQKPSSLGLFVVGSEYTLFEVKLPLPPAWEEVKIIPGIT
;
A
#
# COMPACT_ATOMS: atom_id res chain seq x y z
N MET A 1 -40.02 8.56 14.07
CA MET A 1 -38.65 8.58 13.49
C MET A 1 -38.38 7.18 12.95
N ASN A 2 -38.63 6.95 11.65
CA ASN A 2 -38.83 5.57 11.12
C ASN A 2 -37.63 5.05 10.31
N TRP A 3 -36.48 5.71 10.43
CA TRP A 3 -35.25 5.39 9.69
C TRP A 3 -34.77 3.97 9.99
N TRP A 4 -34.83 3.52 11.25
CA TRP A 4 -34.45 2.16 11.64
C TRP A 4 -35.36 1.09 11.01
N GLN A 5 -36.66 1.35 10.93
CA GLN A 5 -37.60 0.47 10.22
C GLN A 5 -37.33 0.43 8.72
N ARG A 6 -36.99 1.57 8.09
CA ARG A 6 -36.65 1.63 6.66
C ARG A 6 -35.35 0.90 6.34
N LEU A 7 -34.33 1.08 7.18
CA LEU A 7 -33.07 0.34 7.08
C LEU A 7 -33.30 -1.16 7.27
N LYS A 8 -34.09 -1.54 8.27
CA LYS A 8 -34.44 -2.94 8.50
C LYS A 8 -35.30 -3.51 7.38
N ASN A 9 -36.22 -2.80 6.75
CA ASN A 9 -37.11 -3.44 5.76
C ASN A 9 -36.57 -3.44 4.33
N ASN A 10 -35.55 -2.64 4.01
CA ASN A 10 -35.00 -2.52 2.66
C ASN A 10 -33.64 -3.24 2.53
N ASN A 11 -33.60 -4.30 1.72
CA ASN A 11 -32.38 -5.08 1.47
C ASN A 11 -31.22 -4.25 0.91
N LEU A 12 -31.51 -3.26 0.05
CA LEU A 12 -30.49 -2.37 -0.51
C LEU A 12 -29.90 -1.43 0.56
N ALA A 13 -30.75 -0.93 1.45
CA ALA A 13 -30.30 -0.09 2.57
C ALA A 13 -29.41 -0.87 3.54
N ARG A 14 -29.78 -2.12 3.87
CA ARG A 14 -28.95 -3.01 4.69
C ARG A 14 -27.59 -3.28 4.04
N PHE A 15 -27.57 -3.55 2.73
CA PHE A 15 -26.32 -3.79 2.01
C PHE A 15 -25.38 -2.58 2.07
N GLY A 16 -25.91 -1.37 1.85
CA GLY A 16 -25.14 -0.14 2.01
C GLY A 16 -24.59 0.05 3.43
N ALA A 17 -25.41 -0.25 4.45
CA ALA A 17 -24.95 -0.20 5.85
C ALA A 17 -23.86 -1.23 6.17
N ILE A 18 -23.91 -2.43 5.57
CA ILE A 18 -22.87 -3.45 5.71
C ILE A 18 -21.56 -2.97 5.07
N ILE A 19 -21.61 -2.43 3.85
CA ILE A 19 -20.40 -1.88 3.18
C ILE A 19 -19.76 -0.78 4.05
N LEU A 20 -20.59 0.14 4.55
CA LEU A 20 -20.14 1.25 5.40
C LEU A 20 -19.54 0.75 6.72
N LEU A 21 -20.15 -0.27 7.34
CA LEU A 21 -19.59 -0.92 8.52
C LEU A 21 -18.20 -1.54 8.23
N VAL A 22 -18.06 -2.24 7.10
CA VAL A 22 -16.77 -2.83 6.68
C VAL A 22 -15.70 -1.75 6.51
N PHE A 23 -16.04 -0.61 5.89
CA PHE A 23 -15.09 0.50 5.77
C PHE A 23 -14.68 1.09 7.12
N TYR A 24 -15.63 1.28 8.06
CA TYR A 24 -15.28 1.76 9.39
C TYR A 24 -14.41 0.78 10.19
N ILE A 25 -14.67 -0.52 10.09
CA ILE A 25 -13.81 -1.55 10.68
C ILE A 25 -12.42 -1.52 10.03
N GLY A 26 -12.36 -1.34 8.71
CA GLY A 26 -11.10 -1.20 7.98
C GLY A 26 -10.27 0.00 8.43
N VAL A 27 -10.92 1.15 8.72
CA VAL A 27 -10.24 2.35 9.26
C VAL A 27 -9.64 2.09 10.63
N ILE A 28 -10.32 1.34 11.51
CA ILE A 28 -9.77 0.98 12.82
C ILE A 28 -8.51 0.10 12.67
N GLY A 29 -8.47 -0.74 11.64
CA GLY A 29 -7.30 -1.56 11.29
C GLY A 29 -6.40 -0.96 10.20
N ALA A 30 -6.43 0.35 9.98
CA ALA A 30 -5.77 0.98 8.83
C ALA A 30 -4.26 0.68 8.76
N ASP A 31 -3.55 0.80 9.89
CA ASP A 31 -2.11 0.57 9.94
C ASP A 31 -1.72 -0.89 9.63
N PHE A 32 -2.62 -1.85 9.87
CA PHE A 32 -2.42 -3.26 9.51
C PHE A 32 -2.79 -3.55 8.04
N ILE A 33 -3.88 -2.96 7.55
CA ILE A 33 -4.38 -3.18 6.18
C ILE A 33 -3.48 -2.48 5.14
N ALA A 34 -2.96 -1.29 5.46
CA ALA A 34 -2.09 -0.49 4.62
C ALA A 34 -0.83 -0.09 5.42
N PRO A 35 0.11 -1.03 5.65
CA PRO A 35 1.31 -0.80 6.47
C PRO A 35 2.39 0.05 5.76
N TYR A 36 2.00 0.86 4.77
CA TYR A 36 2.86 1.75 4.02
C TYR A 36 2.40 3.19 4.25
N ASN A 37 3.35 4.12 4.39
CA ASN A 37 3.03 5.52 4.60
C ASN A 37 2.48 6.12 3.29
N PRO A 38 1.28 6.75 3.28
CA PRO A 38 0.71 7.34 2.07
C PRO A 38 1.53 8.53 1.54
N TYR A 39 2.41 9.10 2.35
CA TYR A 39 3.32 10.18 1.96
C TYR A 39 4.69 9.69 1.48
N ASP A 40 4.94 8.37 1.49
CA ASP A 40 6.15 7.82 0.92
C ASP A 40 6.11 7.93 -0.60
N SER A 41 6.94 8.82 -1.12
CA SER A 41 7.16 8.93 -2.57
C SER A 41 8.12 7.84 -3.05
N GLN A 42 7.87 7.30 -4.25
CA GLN A 42 8.80 6.39 -4.93
C GLN A 42 9.36 7.07 -6.20
N PRO A 43 10.43 7.88 -6.09
CA PRO A 43 10.89 8.77 -7.17
C PRO A 43 11.24 8.03 -8.46
N HIS A 44 11.79 6.83 -8.33
CA HIS A 44 12.22 6.00 -9.47
C HIS A 44 11.17 4.97 -9.92
N GLY A 45 9.98 4.97 -9.29
CA GLY A 45 8.92 4.00 -9.56
C GLY A 45 7.78 4.50 -10.45
N SER A 46 7.62 5.82 -10.60
CA SER A 46 6.42 6.43 -11.22
C SER A 46 6.15 6.01 -12.68
N LEU A 47 7.17 5.57 -13.42
CA LEU A 47 7.07 5.17 -14.82
C LEU A 47 7.43 3.70 -15.03
N LEU A 48 7.57 2.93 -13.94
CA LEU A 48 7.77 1.50 -14.05
C LEU A 48 6.45 0.81 -14.40
N PRO A 49 6.47 -0.21 -15.26
CA PRO A 49 5.30 -1.06 -15.45
C PRO A 49 4.98 -1.82 -14.16
N PRO A 50 3.77 -2.37 -14.03
CA PRO A 50 3.45 -3.30 -12.95
C PRO A 50 4.51 -4.39 -12.81
N THR A 51 4.96 -4.63 -11.59
CA THR A 51 6.05 -5.57 -11.30
C THR A 51 5.71 -6.98 -11.78
N LYS A 52 6.52 -7.53 -12.68
CA LYS A 52 6.31 -8.86 -13.24
C LYS A 52 6.77 -9.93 -12.27
N ILE A 53 5.92 -10.93 -12.04
CA ILE A 53 6.23 -12.11 -11.23
C ILE A 53 6.76 -13.22 -12.15
N TYR A 54 7.86 -13.84 -11.75
CA TYR A 54 8.52 -14.94 -12.43
C TYR A 54 8.44 -16.20 -11.56
N TRP A 55 8.46 -17.35 -12.23
CA TRP A 55 8.45 -18.67 -11.59
C TRP A 55 9.73 -19.47 -11.84
N LYS A 56 10.42 -19.15 -12.95
CA LYS A 56 11.66 -19.78 -13.37
C LYS A 56 12.70 -18.70 -13.65
N THR A 57 13.98 -19.03 -13.42
CA THR A 57 15.11 -18.19 -13.83
C THR A 57 15.25 -18.19 -15.36
N PRO A 58 16.01 -17.24 -15.93
CA PRO A 58 16.33 -17.25 -17.36
C PRO A 58 16.92 -18.58 -17.85
N ASP A 59 17.69 -19.26 -16.98
CA ASP A 59 18.29 -20.58 -17.26
C ASP A 59 17.29 -21.75 -17.11
N GLY A 60 16.01 -21.46 -16.84
CA GLY A 60 14.93 -22.44 -16.74
C GLY A 60 14.76 -23.10 -15.37
N LYS A 61 15.58 -22.75 -14.37
CA LYS A 61 15.51 -23.33 -13.02
C LYS A 61 14.29 -22.78 -12.27
N PHE A 62 13.50 -23.66 -11.67
CA PHE A 62 12.38 -23.26 -10.82
C PHE A 62 12.86 -22.91 -9.41
N ILE A 63 12.56 -21.69 -8.95
CA ILE A 63 12.92 -21.20 -7.61
C ILE A 63 11.72 -20.63 -6.84
N GLY A 64 10.50 -20.91 -7.31
CA GLY A 64 9.25 -20.36 -6.75
C GLY A 64 8.92 -18.96 -7.29
N PRO A 65 7.85 -18.32 -6.79
CA PRO A 65 7.45 -16.99 -7.19
C PRO A 65 8.48 -15.95 -6.74
N HIS A 66 9.05 -15.22 -7.69
CA HIS A 66 10.08 -14.21 -7.46
C HIS A 66 9.97 -13.05 -8.44
N ILE A 67 10.65 -11.96 -8.12
CA ILE A 67 10.73 -10.73 -8.91
C ILE A 67 12.21 -10.44 -9.21
N TYR A 68 12.47 -9.87 -10.38
CA TYR A 68 13.77 -9.27 -10.68
C TYR A 68 13.68 -7.75 -10.50
N PRO A 69 14.58 -7.13 -9.72
CA PRO A 69 14.66 -5.69 -9.56
C PRO A 69 14.64 -5.01 -10.93
N THR A 70 13.65 -4.17 -11.14
CA THR A 70 13.48 -3.42 -12.39
C THR A 70 13.65 -1.95 -12.07
N THR A 71 14.61 -1.30 -12.71
CA THR A 71 14.89 0.13 -12.55
C THR A 71 14.71 0.86 -13.87
N GLN A 72 14.47 2.15 -13.77
CA GLN A 72 14.43 3.02 -14.94
C GLN A 72 15.84 3.55 -15.20
N GLY A 73 16.36 3.33 -16.40
CA GLY A 73 17.64 3.87 -16.84
C GLY A 73 17.59 5.36 -17.15
N ASP A 74 18.74 5.92 -17.51
CA ASP A 74 18.87 7.33 -17.87
C ASP A 74 17.97 7.71 -19.05
N THR A 75 17.58 8.99 -19.08
CA THR A 75 16.78 9.54 -20.18
C THR A 75 17.68 9.79 -21.37
N ASN A 76 17.37 9.18 -22.51
CA ASN A 76 18.01 9.55 -23.77
C ASN A 76 17.60 10.98 -24.13
N LEU A 77 18.56 11.89 -24.23
CA LEU A 77 18.30 13.32 -24.49
C LEU A 77 17.76 13.61 -25.90
N GLU A 78 18.01 12.72 -26.86
CA GLU A 78 17.57 12.89 -28.25
C GLU A 78 16.14 12.37 -28.45
N THR A 79 15.79 11.24 -27.80
CA THR A 79 14.49 10.56 -28.01
C THR A 79 13.52 10.73 -26.84
N GLY A 80 13.99 11.16 -25.68
CA GLY A 80 13.24 11.18 -24.42
C GLY A 80 12.97 9.80 -23.82
N GLU A 81 13.44 8.72 -24.45
CA GLU A 81 13.17 7.35 -24.03
C GLU A 81 13.93 7.00 -22.75
N ARG A 82 13.26 6.28 -21.84
CA ARG A 82 13.88 5.70 -20.63
C ARG A 82 13.78 4.18 -20.69
N LYS A 83 14.91 3.52 -20.89
CA LYS A 83 14.96 2.06 -20.96
C LYS A 83 14.73 1.43 -19.59
N LEU A 84 14.01 0.32 -19.57
CA LEU A 84 13.85 -0.50 -18.37
C LEU A 84 15.06 -1.43 -18.23
N ILE A 85 15.68 -1.43 -17.07
CA ILE A 85 16.83 -2.30 -16.74
C ILE A 85 16.34 -3.33 -15.73
N VAL A 86 16.39 -4.61 -16.13
CA VAL A 86 16.00 -5.73 -15.27
C VAL A 86 17.25 -6.47 -14.83
N ASP A 87 17.52 -6.50 -13.52
CA ASP A 87 18.66 -7.21 -12.95
C ASP A 87 18.31 -8.69 -12.71
N PHE A 88 18.61 -9.54 -13.69
CA PHE A 88 18.38 -10.98 -13.61
C PHE A 88 19.32 -11.72 -12.65
N GLN A 89 20.36 -11.05 -12.11
CA GLN A 89 21.32 -11.67 -11.20
C GLN A 89 20.83 -11.66 -9.74
N LYS A 90 19.82 -10.85 -9.42
CA LYS A 90 19.30 -10.66 -8.05
C LYS A 90 17.82 -11.03 -7.94
N PRO A 91 17.45 -12.32 -8.01
CA PRO A 91 16.07 -12.72 -7.78
C PRO A 91 15.65 -12.39 -6.34
N SER A 92 14.53 -11.69 -6.18
CA SER A 92 13.90 -11.41 -4.89
C SER A 92 12.65 -12.26 -4.73
N SER A 93 12.64 -13.16 -3.74
CA SER A 93 11.51 -14.05 -3.48
C SER A 93 10.30 -13.29 -2.95
N LEU A 94 9.10 -13.70 -3.37
CA LEU A 94 7.86 -13.18 -2.81
C LEU A 94 7.54 -13.85 -1.47
N GLY A 95 7.33 -13.04 -0.45
CA GLY A 95 6.92 -13.49 0.89
C GLY A 95 5.58 -12.87 1.29
N LEU A 96 4.82 -13.61 2.09
CA LEU A 96 3.66 -13.08 2.80
C LEU A 96 4.11 -12.58 4.18
N PHE A 97 3.51 -11.50 4.67
CA PHE A 97 3.85 -10.89 5.97
C PHE A 97 5.34 -10.56 6.12
N VAL A 98 5.98 -10.11 5.04
CA VAL A 98 7.35 -9.58 5.09
C VAL A 98 7.39 -8.33 5.95
N VAL A 99 8.51 -8.14 6.65
CA VAL A 99 8.74 -6.93 7.44
C VAL A 99 8.79 -5.73 6.49
N GLY A 100 7.84 -4.80 6.68
CA GLY A 100 7.73 -3.57 5.90
C GLY A 100 8.38 -2.38 6.62
N SER A 101 7.96 -1.18 6.22
CA SER A 101 8.23 0.06 6.96
C SER A 101 7.72 -0.03 8.40
N GLU A 102 8.41 0.66 9.31
CA GLU A 102 7.91 0.83 10.67
C GLU A 102 6.54 1.52 10.64
N TYR A 103 5.59 0.98 11.39
CA TYR A 103 4.28 1.56 11.60
C TYR A 103 3.96 1.56 13.08
N THR A 104 2.95 2.33 13.49
CA THR A 104 2.57 2.45 14.89
C THR A 104 1.05 2.37 14.99
N LEU A 105 0.55 1.31 15.60
CA LEU A 105 -0.88 1.06 15.75
C LEU A 105 -1.53 2.07 16.70
N PHE A 106 -2.63 2.68 16.26
CA PHE A 106 -3.44 3.61 17.08
C PHE A 106 -2.70 4.88 17.53
N GLU A 107 -1.68 5.31 16.79
CA GLU A 107 -1.06 6.62 17.01
C GLU A 107 -2.07 7.74 16.69
N VAL A 108 -2.21 8.72 17.59
CA VAL A 108 -3.06 9.90 17.37
C VAL A 108 -2.21 11.16 17.43
N LYS A 109 -2.09 11.82 16.28
CA LYS A 109 -1.46 13.14 16.12
C LYS A 109 -2.54 14.16 15.81
N LEU A 110 -2.57 15.28 16.55
CA LEU A 110 -3.43 16.40 16.22
C LEU A 110 -2.60 17.68 16.19
N PRO A 111 -2.83 18.57 15.22
CA PRO A 111 -2.26 19.90 15.25
C PRO A 111 -3.05 20.73 16.28
N LEU A 112 -2.36 21.23 17.30
CA LEU A 112 -2.99 21.98 18.39
C LEU A 112 -2.62 23.48 18.32
N PRO A 113 -3.57 24.40 18.57
CA PRO A 113 -3.26 25.82 18.67
C PRO A 113 -2.33 26.09 19.87
N PRO A 114 -1.54 27.18 19.86
CA PRO A 114 -1.52 28.26 18.88
C PRO A 114 -0.62 28.03 17.67
N ALA A 115 0.34 27.09 17.75
CA ALA A 115 1.35 26.86 16.72
C ALA A 115 0.87 25.93 15.58
N TRP A 116 -0.19 25.14 15.81
CA TRP A 116 -0.70 24.11 14.89
C TRP A 116 0.36 23.08 14.47
N GLU A 117 1.35 22.86 15.34
CA GLU A 117 2.32 21.77 15.17
C GLU A 117 1.70 20.45 15.61
N GLU A 118 2.07 19.37 14.92
CA GLU A 118 1.59 18.03 15.24
C GLU A 118 2.12 17.57 16.59
N VAL A 119 1.21 17.39 17.55
CA VAL A 119 1.55 16.82 18.86
C VAL A 119 1.00 15.40 18.93
N LYS A 120 1.85 14.45 19.32
CA LYS A 120 1.43 13.07 19.62
C LYS A 120 0.63 13.07 20.92
N ILE A 121 -0.67 12.80 20.84
CA ILE A 121 -1.56 12.68 22.00
C ILE A 121 -1.56 11.25 22.51
N ILE A 122 -1.61 10.29 21.59
CA ILE A 122 -1.52 8.86 21.89
C ILE A 122 -0.30 8.32 21.15
N PRO A 123 0.69 7.75 21.87
CA PRO A 123 1.94 7.29 21.26
C PRO A 123 1.77 6.03 20.39
N GLY A 124 0.64 5.32 20.53
CA GLY A 124 0.35 4.08 19.82
C GLY A 124 1.19 2.88 20.30
N ILE A 125 1.07 1.75 19.60
CA ILE A 125 1.74 0.47 19.88
C ILE A 125 2.62 0.12 18.68
N THR A 126 3.89 -0.21 18.95
CA THR A 126 4.88 -0.61 17.95
C THR A 126 4.94 -2.13 17.80
#